data_AF-A0A945ZMK1-F1
#
_entry.id   AF-A0A945ZMK1-F1
#
_cell.length_a   1.000
_cell.length_b   1.000
_cell.length_c   1.000
_cell.angle_alpha   90.00
_cell.angle_beta   90.00
_cell.angle_gamma   90.00
#
_symmetry.space_group_name_H-M   'P 1'
#
loop_
_entity.id
_entity.type
_entity.pdbx_description
1 polymer ?
#
loop_
_entity_poly.entity_id
_entity_poly.type
_entity_poly.pdbx_seq_one_letter_code
_entity_poly.pdbx_strand_id
1 'polypeptide(L)'
;MADSKRNSFKSSILFASFSDIQRNMIKTNNIFLNVILPIAIGGFIYILFREKSLLMFSWFTKIGLDNLIHNIRTIAIWNYQLPDWVIYSLPDGIWVYSLTSLMLIIWYGDVSILKYFWLSIGLIIGLSIELCQLMGFYPGTFDKMDILFYIIGSITPIILFYQTGPSIKKWTLS
;
A
#
# COMPACT_ATOMS: atom_id res chain seq x y z
N MET A 1 17.05 -50.32 -7.13
CA MET A 1 15.67 -49.79 -7.20
C MET A 1 15.32 -48.83 -6.03
N ALA A 2 15.80 -49.10 -4.81
CA ALA A 2 15.57 -48.23 -3.64
C ALA A 2 16.27 -46.85 -3.73
N ASP A 3 17.50 -46.78 -4.23
CA ASP A 3 18.25 -45.51 -4.34
C ASP A 3 17.69 -44.53 -5.38
N SER A 4 17.11 -45.05 -6.47
CA SER A 4 16.44 -44.23 -7.49
C SER A 4 15.20 -43.50 -6.93
N LYS A 5 14.37 -44.20 -6.15
CA LYS A 5 13.22 -43.59 -5.45
C LYS A 5 13.66 -42.58 -4.39
N ARG A 6 14.76 -42.85 -3.67
CA ARG A 6 15.32 -41.94 -2.66
C ARG A 6 15.84 -40.63 -3.28
N ASN A 7 16.52 -40.72 -4.43
CA ASN A 7 17.03 -39.56 -5.16
C ASN A 7 15.91 -38.73 -5.79
N SER A 8 14.89 -39.38 -6.35
CA SER A 8 13.68 -38.72 -6.85
C SER A 8 12.97 -37.93 -5.74
N PHE A 9 12.78 -38.53 -4.56
CA PHE A 9 12.13 -37.87 -3.43
C PHE A 9 12.94 -36.70 -2.84
N LYS A 10 14.27 -36.82 -2.74
CA LYS A 10 15.13 -35.70 -2.34
C LYS A 10 15.05 -34.55 -3.34
N SER A 11 15.03 -34.85 -4.65
CA SER A 11 14.93 -33.82 -5.68
C SER A 11 13.59 -33.07 -5.62
N SER A 12 12.46 -33.74 -5.37
CA SER A 12 11.16 -33.08 -5.25
C SER A 12 11.07 -32.16 -4.03
N ILE A 13 11.68 -32.56 -2.90
CA ILE A 13 11.73 -31.72 -1.69
C ILE A 13 12.59 -30.48 -1.92
N LEU A 14 13.76 -30.64 -2.56
CA LEU A 14 14.64 -29.51 -2.89
C LEU A 14 13.97 -28.54 -3.87
N PHE A 15 13.26 -29.04 -4.88
CA PHE A 15 12.49 -28.20 -5.81
C PHE A 15 11.34 -27.47 -5.12
N ALA A 16 10.58 -28.15 -4.25
CA ALA A 16 9.52 -27.52 -3.47
C ALA A 16 10.08 -26.40 -2.59
N SER A 17 11.14 -26.69 -1.82
CA SER A 17 11.82 -25.72 -0.97
C SER A 17 12.36 -24.52 -1.75
N PHE A 18 13.01 -24.75 -2.90
CA PHE A 18 13.50 -23.68 -3.76
C PHE A 18 12.36 -22.83 -4.33
N SER A 19 11.26 -23.45 -4.77
CA SER A 19 10.07 -22.74 -5.25
C SER A 19 9.40 -21.91 -4.15
N ASP A 20 9.41 -22.39 -2.91
CA ASP A 20 8.87 -21.65 -1.76
C ASP A 20 9.77 -20.47 -1.38
N ILE A 21 11.09 -20.66 -1.43
CA ILE A 21 12.06 -19.58 -1.22
C ILE A 21 11.89 -18.50 -2.30
N GLN A 22 11.78 -18.88 -3.58
CA GLN A 22 11.53 -17.92 -4.65
C GLN A 22 10.18 -17.18 -4.47
N ARG A 23 9.10 -17.91 -4.12
CA ARG A 23 7.80 -17.30 -3.81
C ARG A 23 7.88 -16.32 -2.65
N ASN A 24 8.59 -16.66 -1.59
CA ASN A 24 8.77 -15.79 -0.43
C ASN A 24 9.58 -14.55 -0.78
N MET A 25 10.67 -14.68 -1.54
CA MET A 25 11.47 -13.52 -1.99
C MET A 25 10.66 -12.55 -2.86
N ILE A 26 9.85 -13.07 -3.80
CA ILE A 26 8.97 -12.25 -4.64
C ILE A 26 7.93 -11.53 -3.77
N LYS A 27 7.34 -12.21 -2.78
CA LYS A 27 6.43 -11.58 -1.81
C LYS A 27 7.11 -10.48 -1.01
N THR A 28 8.30 -10.72 -0.46
CA THR A 28 9.04 -9.73 0.34
C THR A 28 9.40 -8.49 -0.49
N ASN A 29 9.85 -8.66 -1.73
CA ASN A 29 10.16 -7.54 -2.62
C ASN A 29 8.90 -6.72 -2.96
N ASN A 30 7.78 -7.40 -3.20
CA ASN A 30 6.51 -6.74 -3.47
C ASN A 30 5.97 -5.96 -2.26
N ILE A 31 6.17 -6.47 -1.03
CA ILE A 31 5.82 -5.73 0.20
C ILE A 31 6.66 -4.46 0.31
N PHE A 32 7.98 -4.57 0.12
CA PHE A 32 8.85 -3.41 0.22
C PHE A 32 8.46 -2.33 -0.81
N LEU A 33 8.33 -2.71 -2.08
CA LEU A 33 8.09 -1.77 -3.19
C LEU A 33 6.67 -1.19 -3.19
N ASN A 34 5.65 -1.99 -2.93
CA ASN A 34 4.24 -1.56 -3.09
C ASN A 34 3.55 -1.20 -1.77
N VAL A 35 4.18 -1.44 -0.62
CA VAL A 35 3.59 -1.14 0.70
C VAL A 35 4.48 -0.24 1.53
N ILE A 36 5.72 -0.64 1.81
CA ILE A 36 6.59 0.12 2.73
C ILE A 36 7.04 1.42 2.08
N LEU A 37 7.55 1.36 0.85
CA LEU A 37 8.06 2.53 0.15
C LEU A 37 6.96 3.59 -0.08
N PRO A 38 5.74 3.27 -0.55
CA PRO A 38 4.73 4.28 -0.77
C PRO A 38 4.16 4.84 0.55
N ILE A 39 3.97 4.02 1.60
CA ILE A 39 3.61 4.53 2.94
C ILE A 39 4.65 5.55 3.42
N ALA A 40 5.94 5.24 3.26
CA ALA A 40 7.00 6.15 3.65
C ALA A 40 6.93 7.46 2.85
N ILE A 41 6.74 7.40 1.53
CA ILE A 41 6.60 8.59 0.67
C ILE A 41 5.40 9.45 1.10
N GLY A 42 4.22 8.85 1.29
CA GLY A 42 3.03 9.57 1.75
C GLY A 42 3.25 10.18 3.14
N GLY A 43 3.86 9.44 4.05
CA GLY A 43 4.23 9.92 5.38
C GLY A 43 5.23 11.08 5.35
N PHE A 44 6.24 11.04 4.47
CA PHE A 44 7.19 12.13 4.30
C PHE A 44 6.50 13.40 3.80
N ILE A 45 5.64 13.31 2.77
CA ILE A 45 4.87 14.46 2.28
C ILE A 45 4.03 15.05 3.43
N TYR A 46 3.37 14.19 4.18
CA TYR A 46 2.50 14.57 5.29
C TYR A 46 3.27 15.27 6.43
N ILE A 47 4.43 14.74 6.81
CA ILE A 47 5.29 15.33 7.87
C ILE A 47 5.88 16.67 7.43
N LEU A 48 6.22 16.83 6.16
CA LEU A 48 6.91 18.01 5.66
C LEU A 48 5.98 19.19 5.37
N PHE A 49 4.85 18.94 4.71
CA PHE A 49 4.05 20.01 4.10
C PHE A 49 2.71 20.25 4.81
N ARG A 50 2.14 19.24 5.48
CA ARG A 50 0.82 19.39 6.12
C ARG A 50 0.88 20.22 7.41
N GLU A 51 -0.27 20.70 7.87
CA GLU A 51 -0.34 21.58 9.06
C GLU A 51 0.07 20.90 10.38
N LYS A 52 0.68 21.67 11.29
CA LYS A 52 1.13 21.21 12.62
C LYS A 52 -0.01 20.92 13.60
N SER A 53 -1.24 21.33 13.28
CA SER A 53 -2.45 21.18 14.10
C SER A 53 -2.91 19.73 14.28
N LEU A 54 -2.27 18.78 13.60
CA LEU A 54 -2.70 17.40 13.58
C LEU A 54 -2.28 16.59 14.79
N LEU A 55 -3.09 15.58 15.10
CA LEU A 55 -2.87 14.58 16.14
C LEU A 55 -1.47 13.94 16.06
N MET A 56 -0.96 13.69 14.85
CA MET A 56 0.37 13.10 14.65
C MET A 56 1.50 13.97 15.25
N PHE A 57 1.41 15.30 15.15
CA PHE A 57 2.41 16.19 15.77
C PHE A 57 2.37 16.13 17.30
N SER A 58 1.20 15.86 17.88
CA SER A 58 1.09 15.60 19.33
C SER A 58 1.79 14.30 19.76
N TRP A 59 1.89 13.31 18.87
CA TRP A 59 2.65 12.09 19.13
C TRP A 59 4.14 12.35 19.00
N PHE A 60 4.56 13.11 17.99
CA PHE A 60 5.96 13.49 17.83
C PHE A 60 6.50 14.32 18.99
N THR A 61 5.70 15.25 19.52
CA THR A 61 6.09 16.01 20.72
C THR A 61 6.23 15.09 21.93
N LYS A 62 5.33 14.11 22.12
CA LYS A 62 5.43 13.12 23.21
C LYS A 62 6.68 12.23 23.11
N ILE A 63 7.15 11.95 21.90
CA ILE A 63 8.35 11.13 21.65
C ILE A 63 9.64 11.99 21.65
N GLY A 64 9.52 13.33 21.68
CA GLY A 64 10.66 14.25 21.66
C GLY A 64 11.29 14.45 20.27
N LEU A 65 10.52 14.26 19.20
CA LEU A 65 10.96 14.41 17.80
C LEU A 65 10.60 15.78 17.19
N ASP A 66 10.04 16.69 17.98
CA ASP A 66 9.56 18.00 17.57
C ASP A 66 10.67 18.87 16.95
N ASN A 67 11.84 18.93 17.57
CA ASN A 67 12.98 19.70 17.07
C ASN A 67 13.50 19.19 15.72
N LEU A 68 13.62 17.86 15.58
CA LEU A 68 14.06 17.23 14.34
C LEU A 68 13.09 17.54 13.20
N ILE A 69 11.79 17.38 13.44
CA ILE A 69 10.76 17.66 12.44
C ILE A 69 10.72 19.15 12.10
N HIS A 70 10.89 20.03 13.08
CA HIS A 70 10.92 21.47 12.83
C HIS A 70 12.08 21.85 11.89
N ASN A 71 13.29 21.33 12.14
CA ASN A 71 14.48 21.59 11.32
C ASN A 71 14.31 21.10 9.88
N ILE A 72 13.77 19.90 9.68
CA ILE A 72 13.56 19.36 8.33
C ILE A 72 12.50 20.19 7.60
N ARG A 73 11.42 20.59 8.27
CA ARG A 73 10.37 21.43 7.68
C ARG A 73 10.84 22.81 7.30
N THR A 74 11.70 23.45 8.09
CA THR A 74 12.25 24.78 7.72
C THR A 74 13.04 24.72 6.43
N ILE A 75 13.72 23.61 6.15
CA ILE A 75 14.45 23.42 4.89
C ILE A 75 13.48 23.14 3.73
N ALA A 76 12.46 22.32 3.96
CA ALA A 76 11.50 21.91 2.93
C ALA A 76 10.56 23.04 2.48
N ILE A 77 10.07 23.85 3.42
CA ILE A 77 9.08 24.92 3.16
C ILE A 77 9.73 26.11 2.45
N TRP A 78 11.04 26.34 2.63
CA TRP A 78 11.73 27.51 2.07
C TRP A 78 11.85 27.52 0.53
N ASN A 79 11.56 26.42 -0.17
CA ASN A 79 11.92 26.30 -1.59
C ASN A 79 10.80 25.88 -2.56
N TYR A 80 9.62 25.45 -2.12
CA TYR A 80 8.60 24.94 -3.06
C TYR A 80 7.16 25.26 -2.68
N GLN A 81 6.43 25.89 -3.61
CA GLN A 81 4.97 25.85 -3.66
C GLN A 81 4.56 24.56 -4.38
N LEU A 82 4.32 23.50 -3.62
CA LEU A 82 3.70 22.30 -4.19
C LEU A 82 2.21 22.57 -4.44
N PRO A 83 1.62 21.98 -5.50
CA PRO A 83 0.18 22.03 -5.69
C PRO A 83 -0.58 21.44 -4.51
N ASP A 84 -1.75 21.99 -4.20
CA ASP A 84 -2.58 21.54 -3.08
C ASP A 84 -2.88 20.03 -3.14
N TRP A 85 -3.18 19.49 -4.32
CA TRP A 85 -3.45 18.06 -4.48
C TRP A 85 -2.24 17.17 -4.12
N VAL A 86 -1.00 17.66 -4.21
CA VAL A 86 0.20 16.91 -3.78
C VAL A 86 0.26 16.82 -2.26
N ILE A 87 -0.16 17.89 -1.57
CA ILE A 87 -0.06 18.01 -0.11
C ILE A 87 -1.25 17.33 0.57
N TYR A 88 -2.45 17.55 0.03
CA TYR A 88 -3.71 17.18 0.67
C TYR A 88 -4.27 15.84 0.17
N SER A 89 -4.23 15.55 -1.13
CA SER A 89 -4.91 14.37 -1.71
C SER A 89 -3.99 13.19 -2.01
N LEU A 90 -2.78 13.46 -2.50
CA LEU A 90 -1.83 12.43 -2.93
C LEU A 90 -1.42 11.47 -1.80
N PRO A 91 -1.08 11.93 -0.57
CA PRO A 91 -0.68 11.02 0.50
C PRO A 91 -1.78 10.00 0.83
N ASP A 92 -3.02 10.46 0.88
CA ASP A 92 -4.18 9.64 1.21
C ASP A 92 -4.44 8.59 0.11
N GLY A 93 -4.32 8.97 -1.17
CA GLY A 93 -4.35 8.03 -2.30
C GLY A 93 -3.23 6.99 -2.26
N ILE A 94 -2.01 7.39 -1.91
CA ILE A 94 -0.85 6.49 -1.76
C ILE A 94 -1.07 5.50 -0.60
N TRP A 95 -1.73 5.91 0.47
CA TRP A 95 -2.06 5.01 1.57
C TRP A 95 -3.12 3.99 1.18
N VAL A 96 -4.17 4.39 0.44
CA VAL A 96 -5.14 3.45 -0.13
C VAL A 96 -4.44 2.47 -1.07
N TYR A 97 -3.55 2.94 -1.95
CA TYR A 97 -2.71 2.09 -2.79
C TYR A 97 -1.93 1.04 -1.99
N SER A 98 -1.27 1.48 -0.91
CA SER A 98 -0.43 0.62 -0.08
C SER A 98 -1.26 -0.45 0.64
N LEU A 99 -2.42 -0.06 1.16
CA LEU A 99 -3.35 -0.96 1.83
C LEU A 99 -3.91 -1.99 0.85
N THR A 100 -4.39 -1.57 -0.32
CA THR A 100 -4.90 -2.50 -1.33
C THR A 100 -3.80 -3.43 -1.84
N SER A 101 -2.57 -2.95 -2.03
CA SER A 101 -1.41 -3.78 -2.37
C SER A 101 -1.12 -4.82 -1.29
N LEU A 102 -1.13 -4.43 -0.02
CA LEU A 102 -0.94 -5.34 1.11
C LEU A 102 -2.01 -6.43 1.13
N MET A 103 -3.28 -6.06 0.93
CA MET A 103 -4.38 -7.02 0.89
C MET A 103 -4.26 -7.97 -0.31
N LEU A 104 -3.82 -7.51 -1.48
CA LEU A 104 -3.55 -8.39 -2.63
C LEU A 104 -2.43 -9.40 -2.36
N ILE A 105 -1.40 -9.01 -1.60
CA ILE A 105 -0.29 -9.90 -1.24
C ILE A 105 -0.73 -10.93 -0.20
N ILE A 106 -1.49 -10.52 0.83
CA ILE A 106 -1.99 -11.40 1.89
C ILE A 106 -2.96 -12.44 1.30
N TRP A 107 -3.91 -12.00 0.47
CA TRP A 107 -4.97 -12.83 -0.12
C TRP A 107 -4.59 -13.38 -1.51
N TYR A 108 -3.29 -13.49 -1.80
CA TYR A 108 -2.81 -13.98 -3.09
C TYR A 108 -3.26 -15.43 -3.32
N GLY A 109 -3.93 -15.68 -4.45
CA GLY A 109 -4.47 -17.00 -4.82
C GLY A 109 -5.81 -17.35 -4.18
N ASP A 110 -6.32 -16.52 -3.27
CA ASP A 110 -7.65 -16.68 -2.69
C ASP A 110 -8.73 -16.09 -3.62
N VAL A 111 -9.89 -16.74 -3.69
CA VAL A 111 -11.06 -16.35 -4.50
C VAL A 111 -12.33 -16.10 -3.66
N SER A 112 -12.21 -16.13 -2.33
CA SER A 112 -13.30 -15.92 -1.39
C SER A 112 -13.86 -14.49 -1.46
N ILE A 113 -15.13 -14.35 -1.08
CA ILE A 113 -15.79 -13.05 -0.97
C ILE A 113 -15.09 -12.13 0.05
N LEU A 114 -14.48 -12.73 1.08
CA LEU A 114 -13.79 -12.02 2.15
C LEU A 114 -12.58 -11.23 1.61
N LYS A 115 -11.87 -11.76 0.61
CA LYS A 115 -10.81 -11.03 -0.09
C LYS A 115 -11.32 -9.71 -0.67
N TYR A 116 -12.44 -9.72 -1.39
CA TYR A 116 -12.99 -8.51 -2.02
C TYR A 116 -13.45 -7.49 -0.99
N PHE A 117 -13.97 -7.94 0.16
CA PHE A 117 -14.27 -7.07 1.30
C PHE A 117 -13.01 -6.36 1.83
N TRP A 118 -11.91 -7.09 2.04
CA TRP A 118 -10.66 -6.47 2.50
C TRP A 118 -10.01 -5.56 1.46
N LEU A 119 -10.18 -5.85 0.16
CA LEU A 119 -9.68 -4.98 -0.91
C LEU A 119 -10.44 -3.66 -1.00
N SER A 120 -11.75 -3.65 -0.71
CA SER A 120 -12.59 -2.45 -0.80
C SER A 120 -12.51 -1.55 0.44
N ILE A 121 -11.97 -2.04 1.56
CA ILE A 121 -12.02 -1.33 2.84
C ILE A 121 -11.37 0.06 2.80
N GLY A 122 -10.23 0.20 2.14
CA GLY A 122 -9.53 1.49 2.01
C GLY A 122 -10.36 2.51 1.23
N LEU A 123 -10.96 2.09 0.11
CA LEU A 123 -11.84 2.93 -0.71
C LEU A 123 -13.10 3.31 0.06
N ILE A 124 -13.75 2.35 0.73
CA ILE A 124 -14.99 2.59 1.48
C ILE A 124 -14.74 3.59 2.61
N ILE A 125 -13.65 3.42 3.37
CA ILE A 125 -13.30 4.33 4.47
C ILE A 125 -13.05 5.74 3.94
N GLY A 126 -12.22 5.89 2.89
CA GLY A 126 -11.91 7.19 2.29
C GLY A 126 -13.16 7.91 1.80
N LEU A 127 -14.00 7.23 1.00
CA LEU A 127 -15.26 7.81 0.50
C LEU A 127 -16.23 8.13 1.63
N SER A 128 -16.29 7.31 2.68
CA SER A 128 -17.17 7.57 3.83
C SER A 128 -16.76 8.84 4.58
N ILE A 129 -15.45 9.09 4.74
CA ILE A 129 -14.96 10.32 5.36
C ILE A 129 -15.36 11.54 4.55
N GLU A 130 -15.17 11.52 3.22
CA GLU A 130 -15.58 12.63 2.33
C GLU A 130 -17.10 12.90 2.40
N LEU A 131 -17.91 11.84 2.43
CA LEU A 131 -19.36 11.97 2.59
C LEU A 131 -19.71 12.57 3.96
N CYS A 132 -19.05 12.16 5.03
CA CYS A 132 -19.26 12.75 6.35
C CYS A 132 -18.86 14.23 6.41
N GLN A 133 -17.79 14.63 5.71
CA GLN A 133 -17.40 16.04 5.60
C GLN A 133 -18.42 16.85 4.79
N LEU A 134 -18.94 16.29 3.68
CA LEU A 134 -19.99 16.93 2.88
C LEU A 134 -21.27 17.18 3.69
N MET A 135 -21.61 16.27 4.61
CA MET A 135 -22.77 16.39 5.50
C MET A 135 -22.49 17.26 6.74
N GLY A 136 -21.25 17.72 6.95
CA GLY A 136 -20.85 18.51 8.11
C GLY A 136 -20.70 17.72 9.42
N PHE A 137 -20.67 16.38 9.36
CA PHE A 137 -20.49 15.52 10.54
C PHE A 137 -19.03 15.38 10.99
N TYR A 138 -18.08 15.65 10.10
CA TYR A 138 -16.66 15.51 10.37
C TYR A 138 -15.90 16.79 9.99
N PRO A 139 -14.94 17.26 10.81
CA PRO A 139 -14.14 18.44 10.48
C PRO A 139 -13.27 18.18 9.25
N GLY A 140 -13.45 18.98 8.22
CA GLY A 140 -12.75 18.83 6.95
C GLY A 140 -13.46 19.61 5.83
N THR A 141 -12.98 19.46 4.60
CA THR A 141 -13.61 20.05 3.42
C THR A 141 -13.70 18.97 2.37
N PHE A 142 -14.93 18.73 1.89
CA PHE A 142 -15.16 17.80 0.80
C PHE A 142 -14.31 18.18 -0.41
N ASP A 143 -13.41 17.28 -0.83
CA ASP A 143 -12.55 17.47 -1.99
C ASP A 143 -12.75 16.36 -3.03
N LYS A 144 -13.04 16.76 -4.26
CA LYS A 144 -13.17 15.85 -5.39
C LYS A 144 -11.83 15.20 -5.76
N MET A 145 -10.72 15.87 -5.48
CA MET A 145 -9.39 15.32 -5.70
C MET A 145 -9.13 14.13 -4.78
N ASP A 146 -9.60 14.18 -3.53
CA ASP A 146 -9.43 13.06 -2.58
C ASP A 146 -10.16 11.82 -3.08
N ILE A 147 -11.41 11.98 -3.55
CA ILE A 147 -12.17 10.90 -4.21
C ILE A 147 -11.41 10.31 -5.40
N LEU A 148 -10.86 11.18 -6.26
CA LEU A 148 -10.09 10.73 -7.43
C LEU A 148 -8.87 9.90 -7.00
N PHE A 149 -8.12 10.37 -6.00
CA PHE A 149 -6.95 9.68 -5.48
C PHE A 149 -7.28 8.37 -4.77
N TYR A 150 -8.41 8.26 -4.07
CA TYR A 150 -8.90 6.99 -3.51
C TYR A 150 -9.24 5.97 -4.60
N ILE A 151 -9.91 6.41 -5.67
CA ILE A 151 -10.25 5.55 -6.81
C ILE A 151 -8.97 5.08 -7.52
N ILE A 152 -8.04 6.00 -7.81
CA ILE A 152 -6.76 5.66 -8.45
C ILE A 152 -5.97 4.71 -7.54
N GLY A 153 -5.86 5.01 -6.25
CA GLY A 153 -5.14 4.19 -5.28
C GLY A 153 -5.71 2.78 -5.13
N SER A 154 -7.02 2.61 -5.23
CA SER A 154 -7.64 1.28 -5.16
C SER A 154 -7.52 0.47 -6.46
N ILE A 155 -7.58 1.12 -7.63
CA ILE A 155 -7.57 0.44 -8.94
C ILE A 155 -6.15 0.09 -9.39
N THR A 156 -5.19 1.00 -9.24
CA THR A 156 -3.82 0.82 -9.73
C THR A 156 -3.11 -0.45 -9.24
N PRO A 157 -3.18 -0.86 -7.96
CA PRO A 157 -2.53 -2.08 -7.52
C PRO A 157 -3.24 -3.33 -8.05
N ILE A 158 -4.56 -3.29 -8.27
CA ILE A 158 -5.29 -4.40 -8.89
C ILE A 158 -4.79 -4.63 -10.31
N ILE A 159 -4.62 -3.57 -11.10
CA ILE A 159 -4.09 -3.66 -12.47
C ILE A 159 -2.65 -4.20 -12.46
N LEU A 160 -1.80 -3.67 -11.58
CA LEU A 160 -0.39 -4.09 -11.46
C LEU A 160 -0.29 -5.58 -11.14
N PHE A 161 -1.03 -6.04 -10.12
CA PHE A 161 -0.96 -7.42 -9.68
C PHE A 161 -1.65 -8.39 -10.65
N TYR A 162 -2.67 -7.93 -11.40
CA TYR A 162 -3.28 -8.72 -12.48
C TYR A 162 -2.28 -9.05 -13.60
N GLN A 163 -1.46 -8.07 -14.01
CA GLN A 163 -0.42 -8.28 -15.03
C GLN A 163 0.69 -9.24 -14.57
N THR A 164 1.00 -9.23 -13.28
CA THR A 164 2.01 -10.12 -12.67
C THR A 164 1.45 -11.47 -12.21
N GLY A 165 0.15 -11.71 -12.38
CA GLY A 165 -0.50 -12.95 -12.00
C GLY A 165 0.15 -14.16 -12.69
N PRO A 166 0.00 -15.37 -12.13
CA PRO A 166 0.58 -16.55 -12.74
C PRO A 166 0.01 -16.65 -14.14
N SER A 167 0.88 -16.55 -15.14
CA SER A 167 0.55 -16.98 -16.49
C SER A 167 0.07 -18.40 -16.29
N ILE A 168 -1.24 -18.63 -16.37
CA ILE A 168 -1.79 -19.97 -16.42
C ILE A 168 -1.21 -20.52 -17.72
N LYS A 169 -0.06 -21.17 -17.58
CA LYS A 169 0.66 -21.82 -18.62
C LYS A 169 -0.36 -22.78 -19.20
N LYS A 170 -0.82 -22.49 -20.42
CA LYS A 170 -1.74 -23.25 -21.28
C LYS A 170 -1.19 -24.65 -21.61
N TRP A 171 -0.74 -25.40 -20.61
CA TRP A 171 -0.09 -26.70 -20.76
C TRP A 171 -0.95 -27.80 -20.14
N THR A 172 -2.16 -28.00 -20.65
CA THR A 172 -2.90 -29.26 -20.48
C THR A 172 -3.88 -29.55 -21.63
N LEU A 173 -3.67 -29.05 -22.85
CA LEU A 173 -4.41 -29.53 -24.04
C LEU A 173 -3.56 -29.36 -25.31
N SER A 174 -2.58 -30.25 -25.48
CA SER A 174 -1.98 -30.62 -26.78
C SER A 174 -1.38 -32.00 -26.66
#